data_AF-B6E9U8-F1
#
_entry.id   AF-B6E9U8-F1
#
_cell.length_a   1.000
_cell.length_b   1.000
_cell.length_c   1.000
_cell.angle_alpha   90.00
_cell.angle_beta   90.00
_cell.angle_gamma   90.00
#
_symmetry.space_group_name_H-M   'P 1'
#
loop_
_entity.id
_entity.type
_entity.pdbx_description
1 polymer ?
#
loop_
_entity_poly.entity_id
_entity_poly.type
_entity_poly.pdbx_seq_one_letter_code
_entity_poly.pdbx_strand_id
1 'polypeptide(L)'
;MEAAKQVDSKCRAEVGAEPRYFGKFLRGEIEADNLPIYKCYVKCVMNELNSLSHDGVYDIDEERQNIPPEILEEGHRIINKCKDTTGSDACDIAFNMHRCYHDADPELYRKVLHHWEERANA
;
A
#
# COMPACT_ATOMS: atom_id res chain seq x y z
N MET A 1 -12.60 9.80 -3.70
CA MET A 1 -12.91 9.13 -2.43
C MET A 1 -12.35 9.97 -1.31
N GLU A 2 -13.20 10.52 -0.46
CA GLU A 2 -12.86 11.15 0.83
C GLU A 2 -11.99 10.22 1.73
N ALA A 3 -11.97 8.92 1.42
CA ALA A 3 -11.30 7.87 2.17
C ALA A 3 -9.76 7.98 2.19
N ALA A 4 -9.08 8.33 1.08
CA ALA A 4 -7.62 8.27 1.03
C ALA A 4 -6.93 9.18 2.07
N LYS A 5 -7.46 10.38 2.26
CA LYS A 5 -6.98 11.35 3.27
C LYS A 5 -7.24 10.88 4.70
N GLN A 6 -8.43 10.32 4.95
CA GLN A 6 -8.79 9.81 6.27
C GLN A 6 -7.95 8.58 6.63
N VAL A 7 -7.78 7.65 5.69
CA VAL A 7 -6.94 6.46 5.82
C VAL A 7 -5.48 6.85 6.05
N ASP A 8 -4.92 7.76 5.24
CA ASP A 8 -3.55 8.26 5.44
C ASP A 8 -3.37 8.87 6.84
N SER A 9 -4.28 9.76 7.25
CA SER A 9 -4.19 10.42 8.56
C SER A 9 -4.30 9.42 9.71
N LYS A 10 -5.20 8.45 9.61
CA LYS A 10 -5.39 7.41 10.62
C LYS A 10 -4.16 6.52 10.73
N CYS A 11 -3.69 6.00 9.60
CA CYS A 11 -2.55 5.08 9.58
C CYS A 11 -1.25 5.75 10.01
N ARG A 12 -1.03 7.03 9.65
CA ARG A 12 0.11 7.78 10.17
C ARG A 12 0.06 7.93 11.68
N ALA A 13 -1.12 8.22 12.24
CA ALA A 13 -1.30 8.32 13.69
C ALA A 13 -1.09 6.98 14.41
N GLU A 14 -1.53 5.87 13.81
CA GLU A 14 -1.38 4.51 14.37
C GLU A 14 0.09 4.11 14.51
N VAL A 15 0.91 4.35 13.49
CA VAL A 15 2.31 3.90 13.49
C VAL A 15 3.31 4.98 13.90
N GLY A 16 2.84 6.22 14.14
CA GLY A 16 3.71 7.36 14.44
C GLY A 16 4.51 7.88 13.24
N ALA A 17 4.00 7.73 12.01
CA ALA A 17 4.68 8.21 10.81
C ALA A 17 4.53 9.73 10.61
N GLU A 18 5.61 10.38 10.19
CA GLU A 18 5.61 11.81 9.87
C GLU A 18 4.69 12.16 8.68
N PRO A 19 4.22 13.41 8.56
CA PRO A 19 3.60 13.88 7.32
C PRO A 19 4.50 13.66 6.09
N ARG A 20 3.90 13.37 4.93
CA ARG A 20 4.60 13.13 3.64
C ARG A 20 5.50 11.89 3.61
N TYR A 21 5.27 10.95 4.52
CA TYR A 21 6.02 9.70 4.60
C TYR A 21 6.00 8.90 3.29
N PHE A 22 4.84 8.85 2.61
CA PHE A 22 4.71 8.25 1.28
C PHE A 22 5.55 8.95 0.21
N GLY A 23 5.62 10.28 0.23
CA GLY A 23 6.46 11.04 -0.69
C GLY A 23 7.94 10.71 -0.51
N LYS A 24 8.41 10.53 0.73
CA LYS A 24 9.79 10.07 1.02
C LYS A 24 10.01 8.66 0.47
N PHE A 25 9.06 7.74 0.67
CA PHE A 25 9.15 6.39 0.10
C PHE A 25 9.29 6.40 -1.42
N LEU A 26 8.42 7.14 -2.11
CA LEU A 26 8.43 7.26 -3.57
C LEU A 26 9.76 7.77 -4.13
N ARG A 27 10.49 8.58 -3.36
CA ARG A 27 11.80 9.11 -3.74
C ARG A 27 12.97 8.25 -3.26
N GLY A 28 12.71 7.13 -2.57
CA GLY A 28 13.74 6.28 -1.98
C GLY A 28 14.46 6.91 -0.78
N GLU A 29 13.82 7.86 -0.10
CA GLU A 29 14.39 8.66 1.00
C GLU A 29 14.06 8.08 2.39
N ILE A 30 13.53 6.86 2.49
CA ILE A 30 13.27 6.24 3.80
C ILE A 30 14.57 5.67 4.37
N GLU A 31 15.01 6.24 5.49
CA GLU A 31 16.11 5.72 6.29
C GLU A 31 15.80 4.30 6.79
N ALA A 32 16.83 3.46 6.90
CA ALA A 32 16.68 2.06 7.30
C ALA A 32 15.93 1.87 8.63
N ASP A 33 16.19 2.75 9.60
CA ASP A 33 15.56 2.71 10.93
C ASP A 33 14.05 3.02 10.88
N ASN A 34 13.60 3.72 9.84
CA ASN A 34 12.20 4.03 9.62
C ASN A 34 11.47 2.92 8.84
N LEU A 35 12.17 1.95 8.25
CA LEU A 35 11.55 0.89 7.46
C LEU A 35 10.45 0.11 8.20
N PRO A 36 10.59 -0.28 9.49
CA PRO A 36 9.52 -0.98 10.21
C PRO A 36 8.21 -0.19 10.29
N ILE A 37 8.31 1.13 10.51
CA ILE A 37 7.16 2.04 10.52
C ILE A 37 6.46 2.01 9.16
N TYR A 38 7.23 1.98 8.07
CA TYR A 38 6.69 1.91 6.72
C TYR A 38 5.95 0.62 6.44
N LYS A 39 6.52 -0.52 6.83
CA LYS A 39 5.86 -1.81 6.64
C LYS A 39 4.48 -1.83 7.32
N CYS A 40 4.43 -1.38 8.58
CA CYS A 40 3.17 -1.37 9.32
C CYS A 40 2.20 -0.28 8.86
N TYR A 41 2.71 0.83 8.32
CA TYR A 41 1.88 1.82 7.66
C TYR A 41 1.15 1.22 6.45
N VAL A 42 1.86 0.49 5.57
CA VAL A 42 1.26 -0.20 4.41
C VAL A 42 0.22 -1.23 4.87
N LYS A 43 0.52 -2.00 5.92
CA LYS A 43 -0.46 -2.91 6.54
C LYS A 43 -1.71 -2.18 7.00
N CYS A 44 -1.58 -1.03 7.65
CA CYS A 44 -2.74 -0.27 8.10
C CYS A 44 -3.59 0.18 6.91
N VAL A 45 -2.98 0.69 5.83
CA VAL A 45 -3.70 1.10 4.63
C VAL A 45 -4.49 -0.07 4.04
N MET A 46 -3.86 -1.23 3.87
CA MET A 46 -4.54 -2.43 3.37
C MET A 46 -5.66 -2.91 4.30
N ASN A 47 -5.51 -2.72 5.61
CA ASN A 47 -6.56 -3.04 6.58
C ASN A 47 -7.79 -2.14 6.43
N GLU A 48 -7.57 -0.83 6.31
CA GLU A 48 -8.66 0.13 6.09
C GLU A 48 -9.37 -0.07 4.74
N LEU A 49 -8.66 -0.64 3.77
CA LEU A 49 -9.19 -1.02 2.46
C LEU A 49 -9.73 -2.46 2.42
N ASN A 50 -9.82 -3.13 3.59
CA ASN A 50 -10.28 -4.50 3.78
C ASN A 50 -9.52 -5.59 3.00
N SER A 51 -8.38 -5.26 2.38
CA SER A 51 -7.60 -6.23 1.61
C SER A 51 -6.61 -7.03 2.45
N LEU A 52 -6.35 -6.64 3.70
CA LEU A 52 -5.50 -7.40 4.61
C LEU A 52 -6.01 -7.35 6.05
N SER A 53 -6.23 -8.52 6.66
CA SER A 53 -6.64 -8.61 8.06
C SER A 53 -5.53 -8.14 9.02
N HIS A 54 -5.88 -7.93 10.29
CA HIS A 54 -4.91 -7.58 11.33
C HIS A 54 -3.81 -8.63 11.49
N ASP A 55 -4.15 -9.91 11.27
CA ASP A 55 -3.25 -11.06 11.41
C ASP A 55 -2.53 -11.41 10.09
N GLY A 56 -2.69 -10.60 9.04
CA GLY A 56 -2.01 -10.80 7.75
C GLY A 56 -2.70 -11.77 6.80
N VAL A 57 -4.00 -12.03 6.97
CA VAL A 57 -4.79 -12.80 6.00
C VAL A 57 -5.18 -11.88 4.85
N TYR A 58 -4.65 -12.18 3.67
CA TYR A 58 -4.86 -11.39 2.45
C TYR A 58 -6.20 -11.74 1.77
N ASP A 59 -6.98 -10.72 1.41
CA ASP A 59 -8.19 -10.84 0.62
C ASP A 59 -7.98 -10.26 -0.78
N ILE A 60 -7.85 -11.17 -1.76
CA ILE A 60 -7.59 -10.82 -3.16
C ILE A 60 -8.79 -10.14 -3.82
N ASP A 61 -10.01 -10.47 -3.42
CA ASP A 61 -11.21 -9.95 -4.06
C ASP A 61 -11.49 -8.52 -3.60
N GLU A 62 -11.23 -8.21 -2.32
CA GLU A 62 -11.22 -6.84 -1.82
C GLU A 62 -10.09 -6.00 -2.46
N GLU A 63 -8.87 -6.52 -2.56
CA GLU A 63 -7.76 -5.79 -3.21
C GLU A 63 -8.09 -5.44 -4.66
N ARG A 64 -8.69 -6.36 -5.42
CA ARG A 64 -9.10 -6.11 -6.81
C ARG A 64 -10.15 -5.00 -6.93
N GLN A 65 -11.00 -4.81 -5.93
CA GLN A 65 -11.98 -3.74 -5.89
C GLN A 65 -11.35 -2.37 -5.61
N ASN A 66 -10.18 -2.35 -4.97
CA ASN A 66 -9.43 -1.12 -4.69
C ASN A 66 -8.71 -0.55 -5.92
N ILE A 67 -8.67 -1.28 -7.04
CA ILE A 67 -8.01 -0.84 -8.27
C ILE A 67 -8.86 0.19 -9.03
N PRO A 68 -8.28 1.34 -9.43
CA PRO A 68 -8.96 2.33 -10.25
C PRO A 68 -9.44 1.74 -11.60
N PRO A 69 -10.65 2.11 -12.08
CA PRO A 69 -11.20 1.58 -13.34
C PRO A 69 -10.29 1.78 -14.56
N GLU A 70 -9.48 2.84 -14.56
CA GLU A 70 -8.59 3.21 -15.67
C GLU A 70 -7.45 2.20 -15.89
N ILE A 71 -7.15 1.37 -14.89
CA ILE A 71 -6.03 0.41 -14.91
C ILE A 71 -6.46 -0.98 -14.43
N LEU A 72 -7.76 -1.29 -14.53
CA LEU A 72 -8.36 -2.47 -13.90
C LEU A 72 -7.68 -3.78 -14.33
N GLU A 73 -7.49 -3.96 -15.64
CA GLU A 73 -6.90 -5.17 -16.23
C GLU A 73 -5.43 -5.34 -15.81
N GLU A 74 -4.62 -4.29 -15.92
CA GLU A 74 -3.21 -4.33 -15.53
C GLU A 74 -3.05 -4.51 -14.02
N GLY A 75 -3.88 -3.83 -13.22
CA GLY A 75 -3.88 -3.95 -11.76
C GLY A 75 -4.26 -5.36 -11.32
N HIS A 76 -5.33 -5.94 -11.87
CA HIS A 76 -5.74 -7.32 -11.57
C HIS A 76 -4.69 -8.34 -11.99
N ARG A 77 -4.02 -8.14 -13.13
CA ARG A 77 -2.90 -9.00 -13.57
C ARG A 77 -1.76 -9.00 -12.53
N ILE A 78 -1.39 -7.83 -12.01
CA ILE A 78 -0.34 -7.71 -11.00
C ILE A 78 -0.76 -8.32 -9.67
N ILE A 79 -1.98 -8.02 -9.20
CA ILE A 79 -2.54 -8.62 -7.99
C ILE A 79 -2.49 -10.15 -8.08
N ASN A 80 -2.90 -10.71 -9.21
CA ASN A 80 -2.88 -12.16 -9.43
C ASN A 80 -1.48 -12.76 -9.38
N LYS A 81 -0.49 -12.03 -9.88
CA LYS A 81 0.92 -12.45 -9.84
C LYS A 81 1.47 -12.44 -8.41
N CYS A 82 1.01 -11.52 -7.57
CA CYS A 82 1.57 -11.25 -6.24
C CYS A 82 0.76 -11.83 -5.07
N LYS A 83 -0.41 -12.44 -5.32
CA LYS A 83 -1.33 -12.93 -4.28
C LYS A 83 -0.74 -13.93 -3.28
N ASP A 84 0.28 -14.69 -3.70
CA ASP A 84 0.92 -15.72 -2.87
C ASP A 84 2.14 -15.17 -2.10
N THR A 85 2.28 -13.85 -2.01
CA THR A 85 3.39 -13.21 -1.31
C THR A 85 3.28 -13.41 0.20
N THR A 86 4.39 -13.85 0.81
CA THR A 86 4.48 -14.14 2.24
C THR A 86 5.40 -13.16 2.98
N GLY A 87 5.32 -13.13 4.30
CA GLY A 87 6.18 -12.35 5.20
C GLY A 87 6.26 -12.98 6.59
N SER A 88 7.13 -12.46 7.46
CA SER A 88 7.28 -12.95 8.84
C SER A 88 6.12 -12.55 9.75
N ASP A 89 5.47 -11.43 9.45
CA ASP A 89 4.30 -10.89 10.13
C ASP A 89 3.39 -10.12 9.16
N ALA A 90 2.27 -9.58 9.63
CA ALA A 90 1.31 -8.84 8.80
C ALA A 90 1.90 -7.58 8.16
N CYS A 91 2.84 -6.88 8.83
CA CYS A 91 3.51 -5.71 8.27
C CYS A 91 4.44 -6.12 7.12
N ASP A 92 5.19 -7.22 7.30
CA ASP A 92 6.05 -7.79 6.27
C ASP A 92 5.27 -8.33 5.08
N ILE A 93 4.12 -8.97 5.29
CA ILE A 93 3.24 -9.44 4.21
C ILE A 93 2.81 -8.25 3.35
N ALA A 94 2.26 -7.20 3.98
CA ALA A 94 1.80 -6.00 3.27
C ALA A 94 2.92 -5.34 2.46
N PHE A 95 4.09 -5.17 3.08
CA PHE A 95 5.27 -4.59 2.43
C PHE A 95 5.79 -5.44 1.27
N ASN A 96 5.90 -6.75 1.47
CA ASN A 96 6.40 -7.65 0.44
C ASN A 96 5.43 -7.70 -0.76
N MET A 97 4.12 -7.63 -0.52
CA MET A 97 3.13 -7.52 -1.60
C MET A 97 3.33 -6.23 -2.41
N HIS A 98 3.47 -5.09 -1.74
CA HIS A 98 3.70 -3.81 -2.42
C HIS A 98 5.05 -3.78 -3.15
N ARG A 99 6.09 -4.44 -2.61
CA ARG A 99 7.34 -4.68 -3.34
C ARG A 99 7.10 -5.55 -4.58
N CYS A 100 6.30 -6.61 -4.49
CA CYS A 100 5.95 -7.44 -5.65
C CYS A 100 5.19 -6.63 -6.71
N TYR A 101 4.27 -5.74 -6.32
CA TYR A 101 3.57 -4.86 -7.25
C TYR A 101 4.54 -3.92 -7.99
N HIS A 102 5.44 -3.28 -7.24
CA HIS A 102 6.51 -2.47 -7.80
C HIS A 102 7.39 -3.27 -8.77
N ASP A 103 7.87 -4.44 -8.38
CA ASP A 103 8.77 -5.26 -9.20
C ASP A 103 8.06 -5.85 -10.43
N ALA A 104 6.74 -6.02 -10.37
CA ALA A 104 5.94 -6.48 -11.50
C ALA A 104 5.71 -5.40 -12.56
N ASP A 105 5.49 -4.15 -12.15
CA ASP A 105 5.32 -2.99 -13.03
C ASP A 105 5.61 -1.66 -12.29
N PRO A 106 6.88 -1.18 -12.31
CA PRO A 106 7.27 0.01 -11.57
C PRO A 106 6.54 1.28 -12.05
N GLU A 107 6.24 1.37 -13.34
CA GLU A 107 5.59 2.55 -13.91
C GLU A 107 4.12 2.64 -13.49
N LEU A 108 3.39 1.52 -13.56
CA LEU A 108 2.01 1.46 -13.12
C LEU A 108 1.90 1.70 -11.62
N TYR A 109 2.75 1.06 -10.83
CA TYR A 109 2.77 1.24 -9.37
C TYR A 109 3.04 2.70 -8.99
N ARG A 110 3.99 3.37 -9.64
CA ARG A 110 4.24 4.81 -9.45
C ARG A 110 3.01 5.67 -9.77
N LYS A 111 2.29 5.37 -10.86
CA LYS A 111 1.05 6.09 -11.22
C LYS A 111 -0.02 5.93 -10.14
N VAL A 112 -0.22 4.72 -9.64
CA VAL A 112 -1.17 4.44 -8.55
C VAL A 112 -0.82 5.23 -7.29
N LEU A 113 0.45 5.23 -6.89
CA LEU A 113 0.88 5.95 -5.70
C LEU A 113 0.76 7.47 -5.82
N HIS A 114 1.09 8.06 -6.97
CA HIS A 114 0.84 9.49 -7.19
C HIS A 114 -0.64 9.83 -7.09
N HIS A 115 -1.49 8.98 -7.67
CA HIS A 115 -2.93 9.18 -7.65
C HIS A 115 -3.52 9.07 -6.22
N TRP A 116 -2.96 8.18 -5.40
CA TRP A 116 -3.26 8.10 -3.97
C TRP A 116 -2.82 9.35 -3.23
N GLU A 117 -1.58 9.81 -3.46
CA GLU A 117 -1.01 11.00 -2.81
C GLU A 117 -1.80 12.27 -3.15
N GLU A 118 -2.17 12.48 -4.42
CA GLU A 118 -3.01 13.60 -4.84
C GLU A 118 -4.35 13.62 -4.10
N ARG A 119 -5.00 12.46 -3.93
CA ARG A 119 -6.26 12.37 -3.19
C ARG A 119 -6.12 12.48 -1.69
N ALA A 120 -5.00 12.02 -1.12
CA ALA A 120 -4.72 12.18 0.30
C ALA A 120 -4.42 13.65 0.67
N ASN A 121 -3.89 14.43 -0.27
CA ASN A 121 -3.55 15.84 -0.08
C ASN A 121 -4.61 16.84 -0.57
N ALA A 122 -5.62 16.40 -1.31
CA ALA A 122 -6.79 17.20 -1.69
C ALA A 122 -7.64 17.57 -0.45
#